data_AF-A0A8S0XRW2-F1
#
_entry.id   AF-A0A8S0XRW2-F1
#
_cell.length_a   1.000
_cell.length_b   1.000
_cell.length_c   1.000
_cell.angle_alpha   90.00
_cell.angle_beta   90.00
_cell.angle_gamma   90.00
#
_symmetry.space_group_name_H-M   'P 1'
#
loop_
_entity.id
_entity.type
_entity.pdbx_description
1 polymer ?
#
loop_
_entity_poly.entity_id
_entity_poly.type
_entity_poly.pdbx_seq_one_letter_code
_entity_poly.pdbx_strand_id
1 'polypeptide(L)'
;MKQILFLAILLSAAAAFANDPKNEWHNTVLTDATIKKIQDAKYQYKKCVGEEMQKSIYQQQESRMATEAIIKQCEPVLAQIRAVYLAEKVPDSVADRHLRQMRVQATRNALQGLMFAEAARKSGQQ
;
A
#
# COMPACT_ATOMS: atom_id res chain seq x y z
N MET A 1 37.02 42.54 9.34
CA MET A 1 36.94 41.08 9.59
C MET A 1 35.52 40.51 9.63
N LYS A 2 34.49 41.24 10.12
CA LYS A 2 33.09 40.74 10.19
C LYS A 2 32.43 40.51 8.81
N GLN A 3 32.75 41.33 7.81
CA GLN A 3 32.22 41.24 6.43
C GLN A 3 32.70 39.98 5.68
N ILE A 4 33.92 39.51 5.96
CA ILE A 4 34.52 38.32 5.31
C ILE A 4 33.84 37.03 5.82
N LEU A 5 33.46 37.03 7.11
CA LEU A 5 32.73 35.93 7.74
C LEU A 5 31.34 35.73 7.12
N PHE A 6 30.63 36.82 6.81
CA PHE A 6 29.32 36.73 6.15
C PHE A 6 29.42 36.20 4.71
N LEU A 7 30.47 36.57 3.97
CA LEU A 7 30.67 36.06 2.62
C LEU A 7 30.98 34.55 2.61
N ALA A 8 31.79 34.08 3.57
CA ALA A 8 32.11 32.65 3.69
C ALA A 8 30.89 31.78 4.01
N ILE A 9 29.94 32.30 4.80
CA ILE A 9 28.69 31.60 5.15
C ILE A 9 27.70 31.59 3.96
N LEU A 10 27.70 32.62 3.12
CA LEU A 10 26.85 32.66 1.92
C LEU A 10 27.36 31.72 0.82
N LEU A 11 28.69 31.57 0.68
CA LEU A 11 29.27 30.62 -0.28
C LEU A 11 29.07 29.16 0.11
N SER A 12 28.98 28.81 1.40
CA SER A 12 28.71 27.44 1.83
C SER A 12 27.26 27.00 1.61
N ALA A 13 26.31 27.93 1.49
CA ALA A 13 24.93 27.63 1.14
C ALA A 13 24.74 27.24 -0.35
N ALA A 14 25.64 27.71 -1.23
CA ALA A 14 25.55 27.44 -2.67
C ALA A 14 26.13 26.07 -3.09
N ALA A 15 26.85 25.39 -2.19
CA ALA A 15 27.47 24.09 -2.46
C ALA A 15 26.64 22.90 -1.94
N ALA A 16 25.50 23.15 -1.28
CA ALA A 16 24.58 22.12 -0.83
C ALA A 16 23.71 21.61 -2.01
N PHE A 17 24.34 20.97 -2.98
CA PHE A 17 23.61 20.16 -3.95
C PHE A 17 23.24 18.84 -3.28
N ALA A 18 21.96 18.49 -3.30
CA ALA A 18 21.47 17.17 -2.89
C ALA A 18 21.92 16.13 -3.94
N ASN A 19 23.21 15.82 -3.95
CA ASN A 19 23.80 14.76 -4.78
C ASN A 19 23.56 13.43 -4.07
N ASP A 20 22.29 13.03 -3.99
CA ASP A 20 21.90 11.71 -3.49
C ASP A 20 21.56 10.83 -4.69
N PRO A 21 22.53 10.05 -5.22
CA PRO A 21 22.29 9.15 -6.33
C PRO A 21 21.24 8.06 -6.02
N LYS A 22 20.83 7.89 -4.75
CA LYS A 22 19.74 6.97 -4.38
C LYS A 22 18.34 7.56 -4.59
N ASN A 23 18.24 8.88 -4.81
CA ASN A 23 16.98 9.59 -4.98
C ASN A 23 16.79 10.17 -6.40
N GLU A 24 17.71 9.89 -7.33
CA GLU A 24 17.50 10.22 -8.74
C GLU A 24 16.44 9.28 -9.33
N TRP A 25 15.28 9.85 -9.63
CA TRP A 25 14.21 9.14 -10.32
C TRP A 25 14.64 8.80 -11.75
N HIS A 26 15.05 7.55 -11.98
CA HIS A 26 15.15 7.01 -13.33
C HIS A 26 13.76 6.61 -13.80
N ASN A 27 13.25 7.28 -14.85
CA ASN A 27 11.97 6.92 -15.44
C ASN A 27 11.97 5.44 -15.84
N THR A 28 11.18 4.64 -15.13
CA THR A 28 10.87 3.27 -15.50
C THR A 28 9.57 3.28 -16.29
N VAL A 29 9.60 2.71 -17.49
CA VAL A 29 8.38 2.48 -18.27
C VAL A 29 7.89 1.08 -17.91
N LEU A 30 6.77 1.00 -17.21
CA LEU A 30 6.14 -0.29 -16.95
C LEU A 30 5.62 -0.85 -18.28
N THR A 31 6.13 -2.02 -18.67
CA THR A 31 5.63 -2.71 -19.86
C THR A 31 4.19 -3.17 -19.64
N ASP A 32 3.43 -3.37 -20.72
CA ASP A 32 2.08 -3.94 -20.64
C ASP A 32 2.07 -5.30 -19.93
N ALA A 33 3.13 -6.10 -20.13
CA ALA A 33 3.30 -7.38 -19.45
C ALA A 33 3.44 -7.19 -17.93
N THR A 34 4.17 -6.17 -17.48
CA THR A 34 4.30 -5.87 -16.06
C THR A 34 3.00 -5.28 -15.49
N ILE A 35 2.34 -4.38 -16.22
CA ILE A 35 1.05 -3.84 -15.82
C ILE A 35 0.05 -4.99 -15.64
N LYS A 36 0.03 -5.96 -16.56
CA LYS A 36 -0.80 -7.16 -16.43
C LYS A 36 -0.47 -7.95 -15.17
N LYS A 37 0.80 -8.21 -14.87
CA LYS A 37 1.22 -8.88 -13.61
C LYS A 37 0.74 -8.14 -12.36
N ILE A 38 0.82 -6.80 -12.36
CA ILE A 38 0.33 -5.96 -11.25
C ILE A 38 -1.19 -6.10 -11.12
N GLN A 39 -1.94 -6.06 -12.22
CA GLN A 39 -3.40 -6.23 -12.19
C GLN A 39 -3.81 -7.63 -11.74
N ASP A 40 -3.12 -8.67 -12.21
CA ASP A 40 -3.37 -10.05 -11.81
C ASP A 40 -3.11 -10.22 -10.31
N ALA A 41 -1.99 -9.72 -9.79
CA ALA A 41 -1.69 -9.79 -8.35
C ALA A 41 -2.66 -8.95 -7.51
N LYS A 42 -3.10 -7.79 -8.00
CA LYS A 42 -4.17 -6.98 -7.38
C LYS A 42 -5.50 -7.72 -7.35
N TYR A 43 -5.84 -8.46 -8.41
CA TYR A 43 -7.01 -9.31 -8.45
C TYR A 43 -6.91 -10.42 -7.40
N GLN A 44 -5.77 -11.11 -7.29
CA GLN A 44 -5.56 -12.14 -6.26
C GLN A 44 -5.70 -11.58 -4.85
N TYR A 45 -5.18 -10.39 -4.57
CA TYR A 45 -5.35 -9.76 -3.25
C TYR A 45 -6.82 -9.47 -2.94
N LYS A 46 -7.58 -8.90 -3.90
CA LYS A 46 -9.02 -8.67 -3.72
C LYS A 46 -9.80 -9.97 -3.56
N LYS A 47 -9.43 -11.00 -4.32
CA LYS A 47 -10.03 -12.33 -4.23
C LYS A 47 -9.81 -12.94 -2.84
N CYS A 48 -8.58 -12.91 -2.33
CA CYS A 48 -8.26 -13.34 -0.96
C CYS A 48 -9.18 -12.65 0.06
N VAL A 49 -9.27 -11.32 0.02
CA VAL A 49 -10.12 -10.57 0.96
C VAL A 49 -11.59 -11.01 0.84
N GLY A 50 -12.10 -11.15 -0.38
CA GLY A 50 -13.48 -11.59 -0.61
C GLY A 50 -13.76 -13.02 -0.12
N GLU A 51 -12.82 -13.95 -0.34
CA GLU A 51 -12.93 -15.34 0.13
C GLU A 51 -12.84 -15.43 1.66
N GLU A 52 -11.92 -14.70 2.27
CA GLU A 52 -11.80 -14.62 3.73
C GLU A 52 -13.08 -14.04 4.35
N MET A 53 -13.65 -12.97 3.79
CA MET A 53 -14.92 -12.38 4.26
C MET A 53 -16.10 -13.37 4.27
N GLN A 54 -16.09 -14.40 3.43
CA GLN A 54 -17.16 -15.39 3.36
C GLN A 54 -17.03 -16.48 4.43
N LYS A 55 -15.88 -16.60 5.10
CA LYS A 55 -15.66 -17.66 6.08
C LYS A 55 -16.50 -17.42 7.34
N SER A 56 -17.11 -18.50 7.83
CA SER A 56 -17.96 -18.48 9.03
C SER A 56 -17.24 -18.04 10.30
N ILE A 57 -15.93 -18.27 10.39
CA ILE A 57 -15.10 -17.90 11.55
C ILE A 57 -15.13 -16.40 11.87
N TYR A 58 -15.44 -15.55 10.88
CA TYR A 58 -15.52 -14.11 11.04
C TYR A 58 -16.95 -13.61 11.26
N GLN A 59 -17.98 -14.44 11.05
CA GLN A 59 -19.38 -14.06 11.22
C GLN A 59 -19.75 -13.81 12.69
N GLN A 60 -19.08 -14.49 13.62
CA GLN A 60 -19.31 -14.34 15.05
C GLN A 60 -18.48 -13.21 15.68
N GLN A 61 -17.56 -12.61 14.92
CA GLN A 61 -16.69 -11.54 15.40
C GLN A 61 -17.34 -10.18 15.12
N GLU A 62 -16.95 -9.17 15.92
CA GLU A 62 -17.25 -7.78 15.62
C GLU A 62 -16.55 -7.35 14.32
N SER A 63 -17.21 -6.53 13.52
CA SER A 63 -16.79 -6.21 12.15
C SER A 63 -15.36 -5.64 12.05
N ARG A 64 -14.90 -4.80 12.99
CA ARG A 64 -13.51 -4.29 12.98
C ARG A 64 -12.51 -5.38 13.28
N MET A 65 -12.77 -6.22 14.28
CA MET A 65 -11.90 -7.36 14.61
C MET A 65 -11.77 -8.33 13.44
N ALA A 66 -12.89 -8.70 12.82
CA ALA A 66 -12.91 -9.55 11.63
C ALA A 66 -12.13 -8.89 10.48
N THR A 67 -12.35 -7.60 10.23
CA THR A 67 -11.64 -6.87 9.18
C THR A 67 -10.12 -6.93 9.38
N GLU A 68 -9.64 -6.65 10.58
CA GLU A 68 -8.20 -6.67 10.86
C GLU A 68 -7.61 -8.08 10.65
N ALA A 69 -8.31 -9.12 11.11
CA ALA A 69 -7.88 -10.49 10.92
C ALA A 69 -7.82 -10.89 9.42
N ILE A 70 -8.84 -10.53 8.65
CA ILE A 70 -8.91 -10.80 7.20
C ILE A 70 -7.79 -10.08 6.46
N ILE A 71 -7.58 -8.79 6.74
CA ILE A 71 -6.55 -8.00 6.06
C ILE A 71 -5.17 -8.59 6.36
N LYS A 72 -4.89 -8.93 7.63
CA LYS A 72 -3.64 -9.56 8.04
C LYS A 72 -3.41 -10.90 7.33
N GLN A 73 -4.45 -11.73 7.19
CA GLN A 73 -4.37 -13.01 6.50
C GLN A 73 -3.98 -12.85 5.01
N CYS A 74 -4.40 -11.75 4.37
CA CYS A 74 -4.11 -11.46 2.97
C CYS A 74 -2.84 -10.63 2.73
N GLU A 75 -2.12 -10.19 3.78
CA GLU A 75 -0.87 -9.42 3.65
C GLU A 75 0.23 -10.14 2.83
N PRO A 76 0.43 -11.47 2.94
CA PRO A 76 1.38 -12.18 2.09
C PRO A 76 1.05 -12.10 0.60
N VAL A 77 -0.23 -12.03 0.24
CA VAL A 77 -0.67 -11.86 -1.16
C VAL A 77 -0.38 -10.44 -1.64
N LEU A 78 -0.62 -9.43 -0.79
CA LEU A 78 -0.26 -8.04 -1.08
C LEU A 78 1.24 -7.86 -1.31
N ALA A 79 2.08 -8.58 -0.55
CA ALA A 79 3.53 -8.53 -0.67
C ALA A 79 4.04 -9.02 -2.04
N GLN A 80 3.29 -9.88 -2.75
CA GLN A 80 3.64 -10.31 -4.10
C GLN A 80 3.65 -9.15 -5.09
N ILE A 81 2.76 -8.16 -4.92
CA ILE A 81 2.72 -6.96 -5.77
C ILE A 81 4.00 -6.14 -5.58
N ARG A 82 4.55 -6.08 -4.35
CA ARG A 82 5.82 -5.42 -4.06
C ARG A 82 6.97 -6.03 -4.88
N ALA A 83 7.02 -7.36 -4.95
CA ALA A 83 8.06 -8.05 -5.71
C ALA A 83 8.01 -7.70 -7.21
N VAL A 84 6.81 -7.54 -7.78
CA VAL A 84 6.65 -7.10 -9.18
C VAL A 84 7.18 -5.68 -9.38
N TYR A 85 6.91 -4.76 -8.45
CA TYR A 85 7.44 -3.39 -8.54
C TYR A 85 8.96 -3.33 -8.46
N LEU A 86 9.55 -4.08 -7.55
CA LEU A 86 11.01 -4.09 -7.37
C LEU A 86 11.74 -4.74 -8.54
N ALA A 87 11.15 -5.76 -9.18
CA ALA A 87 11.70 -6.37 -10.38
C ALA A 87 11.84 -5.36 -11.54
N GLU A 88 10.95 -4.37 -11.60
CA GLU A 88 10.99 -3.27 -12.57
C GLU A 88 11.76 -2.04 -12.09
N LYS A 89 12.47 -2.14 -10.96
CA LYS A 89 13.24 -1.03 -10.37
C LYS A 89 12.38 0.19 -10.05
N VAL A 90 11.10 0.00 -9.74
CA VAL A 90 10.27 1.07 -9.18
C VAL A 90 10.81 1.42 -7.79
N PRO A 91 10.99 2.71 -7.46
CA PRO A 91 11.49 3.10 -6.15
C PRO A 91 10.62 2.58 -5.01
N ASP A 92 11.25 2.10 -3.93
CA ASP A 92 10.56 1.53 -2.77
C ASP A 92 9.46 2.44 -2.23
N SER A 93 9.73 3.75 -2.13
CA SER A 93 8.79 4.75 -1.63
C SER A 93 7.50 4.86 -2.46
N VAL A 94 7.58 4.60 -3.77
CA VAL A 94 6.42 4.62 -4.66
C VAL A 94 5.67 3.29 -4.61
N ALA A 95 6.40 2.17 -4.62
CA ALA A 95 5.81 0.85 -4.44
C ALA A 95 5.03 0.77 -3.11
N ASP A 96 5.67 1.13 -2.00
CA ASP A 96 5.09 1.05 -0.66
C ASP A 96 3.89 1.98 -0.48
N ARG A 97 3.92 3.17 -1.11
CA ARG A 97 2.77 4.10 -1.13
C ARG A 97 1.57 3.46 -1.81
N HIS A 98 1.76 2.85 -2.98
CA HIS A 98 0.67 2.23 -3.71
C HIS A 98 0.14 0.98 -2.99
N LEU A 99 1.01 0.16 -2.40
CA LEU A 99 0.61 -0.98 -1.57
C LEU A 99 -0.22 -0.52 -0.37
N ARG A 100 0.19 0.55 0.32
CA ARG A 100 -0.57 1.14 1.43
C ARG A 100 -1.95 1.62 0.96
N GLN A 101 -2.03 2.28 -0.20
CA GLN A 101 -3.31 2.70 -0.77
C GLN A 101 -4.24 1.51 -1.01
N MET A 102 -3.72 0.42 -1.61
CA MET A 102 -4.50 -0.79 -1.84
C MET A 102 -4.95 -1.44 -0.53
N ARG A 103 -4.08 -1.53 0.48
CA ARG A 103 -4.42 -2.03 1.82
C ARG A 103 -5.58 -1.24 2.41
N VAL A 104 -5.47 0.10 2.46
CA VAL A 104 -6.51 0.98 3.01
C VAL A 104 -7.84 0.83 2.27
N GLN A 105 -7.81 0.74 0.94
CA GLN A 105 -9.04 0.56 0.16
C GLN A 105 -9.70 -0.80 0.44
N ALA A 106 -8.92 -1.87 0.51
CA ALA A 106 -9.42 -3.20 0.84
C ALA A 106 -10.01 -3.24 2.26
N THR A 107 -9.33 -2.64 3.24
CA THR A 107 -9.82 -2.54 4.62
C THR A 107 -11.16 -1.80 4.69
N ARG A 108 -11.29 -0.66 3.98
CA ARG A 108 -12.56 0.10 3.96
C ARG A 108 -13.71 -0.71 3.37
N ASN A 109 -13.46 -1.38 2.25
CA ASN A 109 -14.48 -2.20 1.58
C ASN A 109 -14.87 -3.41 2.44
N ALA A 110 -13.89 -4.09 3.03
CA ALA A 110 -14.13 -5.24 3.89
C ALA A 110 -14.92 -4.84 5.15
N LEU A 111 -14.52 -3.75 5.82
CA LEU A 111 -15.22 -3.22 6.98
C LEU A 111 -16.66 -2.88 6.63
N GLN A 112 -16.89 -2.16 5.53
CA GLN A 112 -18.24 -1.80 5.09
C GLN A 112 -19.09 -3.05 4.85
N GLY A 113 -18.58 -4.06 4.14
CA GLY A 113 -19.29 -5.31 3.91
C GLY A 113 -19.61 -6.08 5.19
N LEU A 114 -18.65 -6.15 6.12
CA LEU A 114 -18.84 -6.84 7.40
C LEU A 114 -19.81 -6.09 8.32
N MET A 115 -19.79 -4.77 8.33
CA MET A 115 -20.76 -3.95 9.08
C MET A 115 -22.18 -4.18 8.58
N PHE A 116 -22.38 -4.25 7.25
CA PHE A 116 -23.69 -4.59 6.69
C PHE A 116 -24.13 -6.00 7.06
N ALA A 117 -23.24 -6.99 6.98
CA ALA A 117 -23.53 -8.36 7.38
C ALA A 117 -23.84 -8.46 8.89
N GLU A 118 -23.09 -7.76 9.73
CA GLU A 118 -23.32 -7.70 11.17
C GLU A 118 -24.68 -7.06 11.51
N ALA A 119 -25.02 -5.96 10.84
CA ALA A 119 -26.31 -5.31 11.00
C ALA A 119 -27.48 -6.22 10.59
N ALA A 120 -27.36 -6.93 9.46
CA ALA A 120 -28.36 -7.89 9.00
C ALA A 120 -28.58 -9.04 10.00
N ARG A 121 -27.51 -9.57 10.61
CA ARG A 121 -27.61 -10.56 11.69
C ARG A 121 -28.31 -9.99 12.92
N LYS A 122 -27.93 -8.79 13.35
CA LYS A 122 -28.52 -8.14 14.55
C LYS A 122 -29.98 -7.76 14.37
N SER A 123 -30.44 -7.53 13.14
CA SER A 123 -31.85 -7.21 12.83
C SER A 123 -32.73 -8.44 12.58
N GLY A 124 -32.16 -9.66 12.62
CA GLY A 124 -32.89 -10.90 12.36
C GLY A 124 -33.23 -11.14 10.88
N GLN A 125 -32.50 -10.48 9.96
CA GLN A 125 -32.65 -10.65 8.50
C GLN A 125 -31.78 -11.79 7.93
N GLN A 126 -31.03 -12.50 8.78
CA GLN A 126 -30.21 -13.66 8.45
C GLN A 126 -30.42 -14.79 9.45
#